data_AF-A0A1J3C718-F1
#
_entry.id   AF-A0A1J3C718-F1
#
_cell.length_a   1.000
_cell.length_b   1.000
_cell.length_c   1.000
_cell.angle_alpha   90.00
_cell.angle_beta   90.00
_cell.angle_gamma   90.00
#
_symmetry.space_group_name_H-M   'P 1'
#
loop_
_entity.id
_entity.type
_entity.pdbx_description
1 polymer ?
#
loop_
_entity_poly.entity_id
_entity_poly.type
_entity_poly.pdbx_seq_one_letter_code
_entity_poly.pdbx_strand_id
1 'polypeptide(L)'
;TIRREIMETTGCSASAGIGGTMLIARLATRVAKPAGQFHISAEKVAEFLDKLPVGTLPGVGSVLKEKLEKQNIQTCGQLRLISKDSLQKDFGVKTGEMLWSYSRGLDLRSVTAVQESKSIGAEVNWGVRFRDQRDIQHFLQCLCKEVSLRLQGCDMIGRTFTLKIKKRKKDAEEPAKY
;
A
#
# COMPACT_ATOMS: atom_id res chain seq x y z
N THR A 1 -15.49 -19.71 16.25
CA THR A 1 -15.12 -18.99 15.01
C THR A 1 -13.79 -18.32 15.24
N ILE A 2 -13.00 -18.04 14.20
CA ILE A 2 -11.69 -17.39 14.32
C ILE A 2 -11.78 -16.07 15.11
N ARG A 3 -12.83 -15.25 14.89
CA ARG A 3 -13.03 -13.99 15.63
C ARG A 3 -13.20 -14.19 17.14
N ARG A 4 -13.87 -15.28 17.55
CA ARG A 4 -14.05 -15.61 18.97
C ARG A 4 -12.73 -16.04 19.59
N GLU A 5 -11.99 -16.91 18.92
CA GLU A 5 -10.66 -17.38 19.35
C GLU A 5 -9.66 -16.22 19.49
N ILE A 6 -9.65 -15.25 18.56
CA ILE A 6 -8.84 -14.03 18.67
C ILE A 6 -9.24 -13.23 19.92
N MET A 7 -10.53 -13.03 20.17
CA MET A 7 -11.00 -12.30 21.36
C MET A 7 -10.61 -13.01 22.66
N GLU A 8 -10.85 -14.32 22.74
CA GLU A 8 -10.53 -15.14 23.91
C GLU A 8 -9.02 -15.16 24.21
N THR A 9 -8.19 -15.21 23.17
CA THR A 9 -6.73 -15.30 23.30
C THR A 9 -6.06 -13.94 23.56
N THR A 10 -6.54 -12.88 22.92
CA THR A 10 -5.84 -11.58 22.89
C THR A 10 -6.57 -10.45 23.61
N GLY A 11 -7.83 -10.64 24.02
CA GLY A 11 -8.70 -9.58 24.53
C GLY A 11 -9.09 -8.52 23.49
N CYS A 12 -8.71 -8.71 22.22
CA CYS A 12 -8.91 -7.73 21.16
C CYS A 12 -9.97 -8.21 20.16
N SER A 13 -10.87 -7.31 19.74
CA SER A 13 -11.85 -7.62 18.69
C SER A 13 -11.22 -7.63 17.28
N ALA A 14 -11.71 -8.53 16.42
CA ALA A 14 -11.33 -8.59 15.00
C ALA A 14 -12.54 -8.51 14.08
N SER A 15 -12.33 -7.95 12.89
CA SER A 15 -13.30 -7.95 11.78
C SER A 15 -12.83 -8.85 10.65
N ALA A 16 -13.75 -9.55 9.97
CA ALA A 16 -13.42 -10.50 8.92
C ALA A 16 -14.25 -10.28 7.64
N GLY A 17 -13.60 -10.01 6.52
CA GLY A 17 -14.22 -9.99 5.20
C GLY A 17 -14.03 -11.31 4.46
N ILE A 18 -15.08 -11.78 3.80
CA ILE A 18 -15.12 -13.05 3.07
C ILE A 18 -15.51 -12.75 1.62
N GLY A 19 -14.76 -13.29 0.66
CA GLY A 19 -15.03 -13.12 -0.76
C GLY A 19 -14.23 -14.11 -1.61
N GLY A 20 -14.62 -14.26 -2.88
CA GLY A 20 -14.03 -15.24 -3.80
C GLY A 20 -12.61 -14.92 -4.29
N THR A 21 -12.11 -13.70 -4.04
CA THR A 21 -10.74 -13.28 -4.38
C THR A 21 -10.13 -12.45 -3.25
N MET A 22 -8.79 -12.30 -3.23
CA MET A 22 -8.10 -11.50 -2.22
C MET A 22 -8.58 -10.04 -2.21
N LEU A 23 -8.82 -9.46 -3.39
CA LEU A 23 -9.42 -8.12 -3.54
C LEU A 23 -10.77 -8.02 -2.82
N ILE A 24 -11.70 -8.93 -3.11
CA ILE A 24 -13.06 -8.87 -2.55
C ILE A 24 -13.04 -9.12 -1.04
N ALA A 25 -12.26 -10.08 -0.56
CA ALA A 25 -12.11 -10.32 0.88
C ALA A 25 -11.57 -9.09 1.63
N ARG A 26 -10.58 -8.38 1.06
CA ARG A 26 -10.05 -7.13 1.62
C ARG A 26 -11.08 -6.01 1.64
N LEU A 27 -11.88 -5.87 0.58
CA LEU A 27 -12.94 -4.86 0.50
C LEU A 27 -14.08 -5.17 1.47
N ALA A 28 -14.51 -6.44 1.56
CA ALA A 28 -15.51 -6.91 2.51
C ALA A 28 -15.10 -6.63 3.96
N THR A 29 -13.79 -6.71 4.27
CA THR A 29 -13.28 -6.43 5.62
C THR A 29 -13.53 -4.98 6.03
N ARG A 30 -13.52 -4.03 5.09
CA ARG A 30 -13.86 -2.62 5.41
C ARG A 30 -15.32 -2.48 5.83
N VAL A 31 -16.23 -3.20 5.17
CA VAL A 31 -17.66 -3.22 5.51
C VAL A 31 -17.93 -3.95 6.82
N ALA A 32 -17.15 -5.00 7.11
CA ALA A 32 -17.25 -5.78 8.34
C ALA A 32 -16.84 -5.03 9.61
N LYS A 33 -16.20 -3.84 9.48
CA LYS A 33 -15.76 -3.05 10.63
C LYS A 33 -16.91 -2.21 11.21
N PRO A 34 -16.94 -1.99 12.54
CA PRO A 34 -16.06 -2.57 13.57
C PRO A 34 -16.55 -3.94 14.06
N ALA A 35 -15.62 -4.78 14.55
CA ALA A 35 -15.88 -6.04 15.25
C ALA A 35 -16.94 -6.96 14.61
N GLY A 36 -17.09 -6.99 13.28
CA GLY A 36 -18.09 -7.79 12.57
C GLY A 36 -17.50 -8.75 11.54
N GLN A 37 -18.36 -9.38 10.74
CA GLN A 37 -17.94 -10.15 9.58
C GLN A 37 -18.90 -9.90 8.41
N PHE A 38 -18.38 -9.91 7.18
CA PHE A 38 -19.16 -9.63 5.99
C PHE A 38 -18.74 -10.53 4.84
N HIS A 39 -19.70 -11.19 4.20
CA HIS A 39 -19.49 -12.05 3.04
C HIS A 39 -20.10 -11.42 1.80
N ILE A 40 -19.26 -11.24 0.78
CA ILE A 40 -19.70 -10.83 -0.56
C ILE A 40 -19.72 -12.07 -1.44
N SER A 41 -20.93 -12.55 -1.76
CA SER A 41 -21.12 -13.65 -2.71
C SER A 41 -20.74 -13.21 -4.13
N ALA A 42 -20.35 -14.17 -4.98
CA ALA A 42 -19.92 -13.90 -6.35
C ALA A 42 -20.95 -13.07 -7.14
N GLU A 43 -22.23 -13.37 -6.98
CA GLU A 43 -23.35 -12.68 -7.62
C GLU A 43 -23.46 -11.20 -7.24
N LYS A 44 -23.06 -10.84 -6.01
CA LYS A 44 -23.14 -9.46 -5.49
C LYS A 44 -21.88 -8.64 -5.76
N VAL A 45 -20.80 -9.25 -6.28
CA VAL A 45 -19.53 -8.54 -6.51
C VAL A 45 -19.70 -7.37 -7.48
N ALA A 46 -20.42 -7.58 -8.59
CA ALA A 46 -20.59 -6.55 -9.60
C ALA A 46 -21.33 -5.32 -9.06
N GLU A 47 -22.44 -5.55 -8.33
CA GLU A 47 -23.25 -4.51 -7.68
C GLU A 47 -22.46 -3.77 -6.59
N PHE A 48 -21.76 -4.52 -5.73
CA PHE A 48 -20.94 -3.95 -4.67
C PHE A 48 -19.86 -3.01 -5.22
N LEU A 49 -19.19 -3.43 -6.30
CA LEU A 49 -18.13 -2.63 -6.91
C LEU A 49 -18.68 -1.39 -7.62
N ASP A 50 -19.86 -1.47 -8.23
CA ASP A 50 -20.41 -0.36 -9.04
C ASP A 50 -20.45 0.97 -8.28
N LYS A 51 -20.84 0.89 -7.00
CA LYS A 51 -20.95 2.03 -6.07
C LYS A 51 -19.65 2.33 -5.31
N LEU A 52 -18.61 1.50 -5.45
CA LEU A 52 -17.39 1.61 -4.66
C LEU A 52 -16.52 2.79 -5.15
N PRO A 53 -16.14 3.74 -4.28
CA PRO A 53 -15.22 4.80 -4.65
C PRO A 53 -13.86 4.25 -5.09
N VAL A 54 -13.30 4.74 -6.19
CA VAL A 54 -12.04 4.22 -6.77
C VAL A 54 -10.86 4.32 -5.80
N GLY A 55 -10.83 5.33 -4.94
CA GLY A 55 -9.81 5.48 -3.89
C GLY A 55 -9.84 4.38 -2.82
N THR A 56 -10.86 3.53 -2.80
CA THR A 56 -10.94 2.38 -1.88
C THR A 56 -10.17 1.18 -2.41
N LEU A 57 -9.94 1.12 -3.73
CA LEU A 57 -9.23 0.03 -4.38
C LEU A 57 -7.77 -0.04 -3.89
N PRO A 58 -7.25 -1.25 -3.59
CA PRO A 58 -5.84 -1.43 -3.28
C PRO A 58 -4.97 -0.95 -4.44
N GLY A 59 -3.94 -0.14 -4.14
CA GLY A 59 -3.05 0.44 -5.16
C GLY A 59 -3.49 1.81 -5.66
N VAL A 60 -4.71 2.27 -5.35
CA VAL A 60 -5.17 3.64 -5.66
C VAL A 60 -4.86 4.57 -4.48
N GLY A 61 -3.67 5.17 -4.52
CA GLY A 61 -3.26 6.23 -3.58
C GLY A 61 -3.80 7.62 -3.98
N SER A 62 -3.47 8.65 -3.18
CA SER A 62 -3.94 10.03 -3.40
C SER A 62 -3.66 10.56 -4.81
N VAL A 63 -2.44 10.35 -5.31
CA VAL A 63 -2.04 10.81 -6.66
C VAL A 63 -2.85 10.15 -7.76
N LEU A 64 -3.07 8.83 -7.66
CA LEU A 64 -3.82 8.10 -8.68
C LEU A 64 -5.31 8.45 -8.61
N LYS A 65 -5.84 8.59 -7.39
CA LYS A 65 -7.20 9.06 -7.13
C LYS A 65 -7.43 10.43 -7.78
N GLU A 66 -6.55 11.40 -7.53
CA GLU A 66 -6.67 12.75 -8.10
C GLU A 66 -6.65 12.73 -9.64
N LYS A 67 -5.80 11.90 -10.24
CA LYS A 67 -5.77 11.74 -11.71
C LYS A 67 -7.08 11.16 -12.26
N LEU A 68 -7.65 10.16 -11.59
CA LEU A 68 -8.95 9.58 -11.97
C LEU A 68 -10.08 10.60 -11.80
N GLU A 69 -10.07 11.37 -10.72
CA GLU A 69 -11.06 12.42 -10.46
C GLU A 69 -11.01 13.53 -11.52
N LYS A 70 -9.82 13.90 -12.01
CA LYS A 70 -9.65 14.84 -13.15
C LYS A 70 -10.26 14.31 -14.44
N GLN A 71 -10.42 13.00 -14.58
CA GLN A 71 -11.13 12.35 -15.69
C GLN A 71 -12.62 12.09 -15.37
N ASN A 72 -13.15 12.67 -14.28
CA ASN A 72 -14.51 12.45 -13.77
C ASN A 72 -14.81 10.99 -13.38
N ILE A 73 -13.78 10.23 -13.00
CA ILE A 73 -13.90 8.84 -12.53
C ILE A 73 -13.77 8.81 -11.01
N GLN A 74 -14.90 8.63 -10.34
CA GLN A 74 -15.03 8.59 -8.87
C GLN A 74 -15.40 7.19 -8.36
N THR A 75 -16.13 6.39 -9.13
CA THR A 75 -16.57 5.03 -8.75
C THR A 75 -15.99 3.94 -9.64
N CYS A 76 -15.95 2.70 -9.13
CA CYS A 76 -15.50 1.58 -9.96
C CYS A 76 -16.50 1.27 -11.09
N GLY A 77 -17.78 1.61 -10.94
CA GLY A 77 -18.76 1.56 -12.03
C GLY A 77 -18.35 2.45 -13.21
N GLN A 78 -17.99 3.70 -12.93
CA GLN A 78 -17.46 4.63 -13.95
C GLN A 78 -16.14 4.12 -14.55
N LEU A 79 -15.21 3.67 -13.71
CA LEU A 79 -13.92 3.12 -14.16
C LEU A 79 -14.10 1.90 -15.08
N ARG A 80 -15.14 1.09 -14.86
CA ARG A 80 -15.44 -0.10 -15.66
C ARG A 80 -15.81 0.27 -17.10
N LEU A 81 -16.33 1.47 -17.36
CA LEU A 81 -16.67 1.92 -18.71
C LEU A 81 -15.45 2.25 -19.57
N ILE A 82 -14.28 2.42 -18.96
CA ILE A 82 -13.04 2.75 -19.68
C ILE A 82 -12.38 1.49 -20.22
N SER A 83 -11.91 1.56 -21.47
CA SER A 83 -11.18 0.45 -22.10
C SER A 83 -9.84 0.21 -21.41
N LYS A 84 -9.39 -1.04 -21.44
CA LYS A 84 -8.09 -1.44 -20.90
C LYS A 84 -6.95 -0.65 -21.54
N ASP A 85 -6.97 -0.49 -22.86
CA ASP A 85 -5.93 0.23 -23.61
C ASP A 85 -5.84 1.70 -23.23
N SER A 86 -6.99 2.37 -23.02
CA SER A 86 -7.02 3.76 -22.57
C SER A 86 -6.41 3.89 -21.17
N LEU A 87 -6.76 2.97 -20.25
CA LEU A 87 -6.17 2.97 -18.91
C LEU A 87 -4.67 2.69 -18.93
N GLN A 88 -4.20 1.81 -19.80
CA GLN A 88 -2.76 1.54 -19.94
C GLN A 88 -2.01 2.71 -20.56
N LYS A 89 -2.62 3.42 -21.52
CA LYS A 89 -2.07 4.63 -22.11
C LYS A 89 -1.90 5.75 -21.08
N ASP A 90 -2.91 5.96 -20.23
CA ASP A 90 -2.93 7.09 -19.28
C ASP A 90 -2.15 6.81 -17.99
N PHE A 91 -2.14 5.55 -17.52
CA PHE A 91 -1.59 5.18 -16.21
C PHE A 91 -0.39 4.21 -16.28
N GLY A 92 -0.01 3.78 -17.47
CA GLY A 92 1.00 2.76 -17.72
C GLY A 92 0.45 1.33 -17.65
N VAL A 93 1.14 0.40 -18.32
CA VAL A 93 0.68 -0.99 -18.53
C VAL A 93 0.21 -1.67 -17.25
N LYS A 94 1.04 -1.66 -16.20
CA LYS A 94 0.74 -2.35 -14.93
C LYS A 94 -0.43 -1.71 -14.16
N THR A 95 -0.46 -0.38 -14.09
CA THR A 95 -1.51 0.33 -13.36
C THR A 95 -2.83 0.26 -14.10
N GLY A 96 -2.82 0.41 -15.42
CA GLY A 96 -4.01 0.30 -16.26
C GLY A 96 -4.62 -1.11 -16.18
N GLU A 97 -3.79 -2.16 -16.23
CA GLU A 97 -4.23 -3.53 -16.00
C GLU A 97 -4.92 -3.70 -14.64
N MET A 98 -4.29 -3.18 -13.58
CA MET A 98 -4.82 -3.26 -12.22
C MET A 98 -6.16 -2.54 -12.10
N LEU A 99 -6.27 -1.31 -12.59
CA LEU A 99 -7.50 -0.52 -12.56
C LEU A 99 -8.63 -1.22 -13.32
N TRP A 100 -8.32 -1.73 -14.51
CA TRP A 100 -9.28 -2.44 -15.35
C TRP A 100 -9.77 -3.73 -14.68
N SER A 101 -8.86 -4.51 -14.11
CA SER A 101 -9.17 -5.78 -13.45
C SER A 101 -9.94 -5.58 -12.15
N TYR A 102 -9.48 -4.67 -11.28
CA TYR A 102 -10.06 -4.47 -9.95
C TYR A 102 -11.44 -3.84 -10.00
N SER A 103 -11.72 -2.95 -10.96
CA SER A 103 -13.07 -2.41 -11.18
C SER A 103 -14.10 -3.48 -11.57
N ARG A 104 -13.64 -4.66 -12.00
CA ARG A 104 -14.43 -5.84 -12.37
C ARG A 104 -14.35 -6.97 -11.34
N GLY A 105 -13.67 -6.74 -10.20
CA GLY A 105 -13.50 -7.76 -9.15
C GLY A 105 -12.49 -8.86 -9.49
N LEU A 106 -11.75 -8.72 -10.59
CA LEU A 106 -10.77 -9.68 -11.06
C LEU A 106 -9.48 -9.51 -10.28
N ASP A 107 -9.03 -10.58 -9.63
CA ASP A 107 -7.76 -10.65 -8.92
C ASP A 107 -7.24 -12.09 -8.97
N LEU A 108 -6.24 -12.32 -9.82
CA LEU A 108 -5.64 -13.63 -10.07
C LEU A 108 -4.58 -14.01 -9.03
N ARG A 109 -4.31 -13.15 -8.05
CA ARG A 109 -3.30 -13.42 -7.02
C ARG A 109 -3.79 -14.52 -6.09
N SER A 110 -2.90 -15.47 -5.80
CA SER A 110 -3.09 -16.45 -4.74
C SER A 110 -2.56 -15.90 -3.41
N VAL A 111 -3.07 -16.46 -2.33
CA VAL A 111 -2.52 -16.22 -0.99
C VAL A 111 -1.15 -16.91 -0.91
N THR A 112 -0.11 -16.11 -0.73
CA THR A 112 1.28 -16.58 -0.57
C THR A 112 1.67 -16.48 0.91
N ALA A 113 2.09 -17.59 1.53
CA ALA A 113 2.41 -17.65 2.95
C ALA A 113 3.72 -16.91 3.35
N VAL A 114 4.68 -16.81 2.41
CA VAL A 114 6.01 -16.23 2.68
C VAL A 114 6.40 -15.33 1.52
N GLN A 115 6.82 -14.10 1.82
CA GLN A 115 7.50 -13.22 0.88
C GLN A 115 8.94 -13.05 1.33
N GLU A 116 9.89 -13.38 0.45
CA GLU A 116 11.30 -13.13 0.68
C GLU A 116 11.61 -11.64 0.59
N SER A 117 12.39 -11.14 1.55
CA SER A 117 12.87 -9.75 1.56
C SER A 117 13.84 -9.53 0.41
N LYS A 118 13.48 -8.63 -0.51
CA LYS A 118 14.32 -8.29 -1.70
C LYS A 118 15.29 -7.14 -1.46
N SER A 119 15.13 -6.40 -0.37
CA SER A 119 16.02 -5.31 0.01
C SER A 119 16.03 -5.13 1.52
N ILE A 120 17.18 -4.72 2.05
CA ILE A 120 17.39 -4.37 3.45
C ILE A 120 17.98 -2.97 3.47
N GLY A 121 17.42 -2.10 4.33
CA GLY A 121 17.87 -0.73 4.45
C GLY A 121 17.36 -0.06 5.72
N ALA A 122 17.88 1.14 5.97
CA ALA A 122 17.45 2.02 7.04
C ALA A 122 17.33 3.45 6.49
N GLU A 123 16.27 4.15 6.86
CA GLU A 123 16.09 5.56 6.53
C GLU A 123 15.65 6.35 7.76
N VAL A 124 16.21 7.53 7.93
CA VAL A 124 15.81 8.50 8.94
C VAL A 124 15.51 9.81 8.22
N ASN A 125 14.25 10.21 8.23
CA ASN A 125 13.75 11.38 7.49
C ASN A 125 13.19 12.47 8.42
N TRP A 126 13.25 12.28 9.73
CA TRP A 126 12.76 13.22 10.75
C TRP A 126 13.86 13.51 11.76
N GLY A 127 13.88 14.73 12.32
CA GLY A 127 14.94 15.17 13.26
C GLY A 127 16.33 15.35 12.64
N VAL A 128 16.45 15.25 11.31
CA VAL A 128 17.76 15.36 10.63
C VAL A 128 18.15 16.82 10.48
N ARG A 129 19.16 17.26 11.24
CA ARG A 129 19.81 18.56 11.16
C ARG A 129 21.30 18.37 11.36
N PHE A 130 22.11 18.96 10.50
CA PHE A 130 23.58 18.87 10.56
C PHE A 130 24.16 20.28 10.59
N ARG A 131 25.16 20.51 11.42
CA ARG A 131 25.87 21.79 11.49
C ARG A 131 27.09 21.81 10.60
N ASP A 132 27.80 20.68 10.54
CA ASP A 132 29.04 20.54 9.79
C ASP A 132 29.21 19.16 9.15
N GLN A 133 30.32 18.96 8.45
CA GLN A 133 30.66 17.71 7.78
C GLN A 133 30.87 16.53 8.75
N ARG A 134 31.26 16.79 10.01
CA ARG A 134 31.49 15.74 11.01
C ARG A 134 30.17 15.14 11.46
N ASP A 135 29.15 15.98 11.67
CA ASP A 135 27.79 15.52 11.98
C ASP A 135 27.27 14.57 10.86
N ILE A 136 27.51 14.93 9.59
CA ILE A 136 27.11 14.12 8.42
C ILE A 136 27.83 12.78 8.40
N GLN A 137 29.16 12.78 8.57
CA GLN A 137 29.97 11.56 8.57
C GLN A 137 29.58 10.63 9.70
N HIS A 138 29.41 11.16 10.91
CA HIS A 138 28.97 10.40 12.07
C HIS A 138 27.60 9.75 11.83
N PHE A 139 26.63 10.54 11.36
CA PHE A 139 25.30 10.03 11.04
C PHE A 139 25.32 8.93 9.97
N LEU A 140 26.11 9.10 8.92
CA LEU A 140 26.24 8.10 7.86
C LEU A 140 26.88 6.81 8.39
N GLN A 141 27.93 6.90 9.22
CA GLN A 141 28.55 5.74 9.86
C GLN A 141 27.55 4.97 10.74
N CYS A 142 26.75 5.69 11.55
CA CYS A 142 25.69 5.09 12.35
C CYS A 142 24.65 4.38 11.47
N LEU A 143 24.22 5.01 10.37
CA LEU A 143 23.24 4.42 9.46
C LEU A 143 23.79 3.18 8.74
N CYS A 144 25.07 3.21 8.32
CA CYS A 144 25.76 2.06 7.76
C CYS A 144 25.85 0.90 8.78
N LYS A 145 26.17 1.21 10.04
CA LYS A 145 26.20 0.21 11.12
C LYS A 145 24.83 -0.43 11.32
N GLU A 146 23.76 0.38 11.34
CA GLU A 146 22.38 -0.12 11.46
C GLU A 146 22.01 -1.05 10.29
N VAL A 147 22.33 -0.68 9.05
CA VAL A 147 22.08 -1.54 7.88
C VAL A 147 22.90 -2.84 7.98
N SER A 148 24.15 -2.77 8.43
CA SER A 148 25.00 -3.95 8.64
C SER A 148 24.41 -4.91 9.67
N LEU A 149 23.90 -4.40 10.80
CA LEU A 149 23.27 -5.22 11.83
C LEU A 149 21.99 -5.89 11.32
N ARG A 150 21.18 -5.18 10.52
CA ARG A 150 19.98 -5.77 9.89
C ARG A 150 20.32 -6.87 8.89
N LEU A 151 21.37 -6.67 8.08
CA LEU A 151 21.86 -7.69 7.15
C LEU A 151 22.30 -8.95 7.89
N GLN A 152 23.08 -8.80 8.98
CA GLN A 152 23.51 -9.91 9.83
C GLN A 152 22.33 -10.64 10.48
N GLY A 153 21.34 -9.90 11.00
CA GLY A 153 20.14 -10.49 11.63
C GLY A 153 19.25 -11.27 10.66
N CYS A 154 19.40 -11.04 9.35
CA CYS A 154 18.70 -11.79 8.30
C CYS A 154 19.59 -12.83 7.62
N ASP A 155 20.85 -13.00 8.03
CA ASP A 155 21.85 -13.84 7.36
C ASP A 155 22.00 -13.54 5.86
N MET A 156 22.06 -12.24 5.52
CA MET A 156 22.10 -11.75 4.14
C MET A 156 23.31 -10.87 3.88
N ILE A 157 23.78 -10.87 2.62
CA ILE A 157 24.79 -9.95 2.11
C ILE A 157 24.23 -9.09 0.96
N GLY A 158 24.66 -7.84 0.87
CA GLY A 158 24.24 -6.91 -0.17
C GLY A 158 25.31 -6.67 -1.23
N ARG A 159 24.95 -6.75 -2.52
CA ARG A 159 25.84 -6.41 -3.65
C ARG A 159 25.78 -4.93 -4.03
N THR A 160 24.63 -4.29 -3.81
CA THR A 160 24.35 -2.93 -4.28
C THR A 160 23.80 -2.13 -3.12
N PHE A 161 24.34 -0.92 -2.94
CA PHE A 161 23.80 0.05 -1.97
C PHE A 161 23.17 1.24 -2.70
N THR A 162 22.23 1.89 -2.04
CA THR A 162 21.58 3.11 -2.54
C THR A 162 21.54 4.13 -1.43
N LEU A 163 22.13 5.31 -1.68
CA LEU A 163 22.03 6.46 -0.79
C LEU A 163 20.94 7.40 -1.29
N LYS A 164 19.94 7.68 -0.46
CA LYS A 164 18.84 8.59 -0.78
C LYS A 164 18.85 9.77 0.20
N ILE A 165 19.02 10.98 -0.32
CA ILE A 165 19.09 12.21 0.48
C ILE A 165 17.86 13.05 0.18
N LYS A 166 17.10 13.42 1.22
CA LYS A 166 16.05 14.44 1.12
C LYS A 166 16.66 15.81 1.44
N LYS A 167 16.61 16.72 0.48
CA LYS A 167 17.07 18.10 0.64
C LYS A 167 15.87 19.05 0.71
N ARG A 168 15.96 20.06 1.57
CA ARG A 168 14.98 21.16 1.63
C ARG A 168 14.88 21.82 0.24
N LYS A 169 13.65 22.03 -0.26
CA LYS A 169 13.42 22.84 -1.46
C LYS A 169 13.87 24.29 -1.19
N LYS A 170 14.34 25.01 -2.22
CA LYS A 170 14.89 26.37 -2.04
C LYS A 170 13.91 27.33 -1.36
N ASP A 171 12.63 27.23 -1.70
CA ASP A 171 11.58 28.14 -1.24
C ASP A 171 10.75 27.56 -0.08
N ALA A 172 11.23 26.50 0.58
CA ALA A 172 10.52 25.89 1.69
C ALA A 172 10.91 26.53 3.03
N GLU A 173 9.91 26.94 3.80
CA GLU A 173 10.05 27.41 5.18
C GLU A 173 10.41 26.26 6.15
N GLU A 174 10.59 26.58 7.43
CA GLU A 174 10.72 25.56 8.47
C GLU A 174 9.48 24.65 8.48
N PRO A 175 9.65 23.33 8.66
CA PRO A 175 8.54 22.40 8.61
C PRO A 175 7.59 22.65 9.79
N ALA A 176 6.28 22.67 9.52
CA ALA A 176 5.25 22.83 10.56
C ALA A 176 5.23 21.68 11.59
N LYS A 177 5.76 20.50 11.22
CA LYS A 177 5.93 19.37 12.13
C LYS A 177 7.32 19.47 12.77
N TYR A 178 7.34 19.69 14.08
CA TYR A 178 8.55 19.58 14.91
C TYR A 178 9.13 18.16 14.85
#